data_AF-A0A2S7Q2F5-F1
#
_entry.id   AF-A0A2S7Q2F5-F1
#
_cell.length_a   1.000
_cell.length_b   1.000
_cell.length_c   1.000
_cell.angle_alpha   90.00
_cell.angle_beta   90.00
_cell.angle_gamma   90.00
#
_symmetry.space_group_name_H-M   'P 1'
#
loop_
_entity.id
_entity.type
_entity.pdbx_description
1 polymer ?
#
loop_
_entity_poly.entity_id
_entity_poly.type
_entity_poly.pdbx_seq_one_letter_code
_entity_poly.pdbx_strand_id
1 'polypeptide(L)'
;MLTCPPTLHTRRPSPTTIEYTVSTLPPLTLPLRLLLLLTHLIRLSLGFLILLTLYIHYLRYFPPPTGFEPLTPYLPSYLLPSQLLSLQPHILPLLLLPLYPLLTRPHTHESLLILRHLGLQISSSPQTYLSTTKTRFIPSTKIQDIYINEVFKGFEVRYVLVVVVEGEGELLVVFERLLPGRRVLERVWRGARGGLFGDGGGSGKEGKEGKEGREGREGSG
;
A
#
# COMPACT_ATOMS: atom_id res chain seq x y z
N MET A 1 -1.09 -17.99 -5.25
CA MET A 1 -1.00 -16.52 -5.15
C MET A 1 0.43 -16.13 -5.50
N LEU A 2 0.65 -15.24 -6.47
CA LEU A 2 1.99 -14.80 -6.91
C LEU A 2 2.55 -13.74 -5.95
N THR A 3 2.43 -13.96 -4.64
CA THR A 3 2.93 -13.04 -3.62
C THR A 3 4.35 -13.42 -3.28
N CYS A 4 5.30 -12.56 -3.63
CA CYS A 4 6.69 -12.70 -3.21
C CYS A 4 6.89 -12.09 -1.81
N PRO A 5 7.96 -12.46 -1.10
CA PRO A 5 8.36 -11.75 0.10
C PRO A 5 8.49 -10.24 -0.21
N PRO A 6 8.13 -9.36 0.73
CA PRO A 6 8.10 -7.92 0.48
C PRO A 6 9.48 -7.42 0.05
N THR A 7 9.55 -6.87 -1.16
CA THR A 7 10.78 -6.33 -1.74
C THR A 7 10.82 -4.81 -1.56
N LEU A 8 11.96 -4.29 -1.12
CA LEU A 8 12.19 -2.85 -0.98
C LEU A 8 12.82 -2.29 -2.26
N HIS A 9 12.15 -1.31 -2.85
CA HIS A 9 12.66 -0.49 -3.93
C HIS A 9 13.00 0.89 -3.39
N THR A 10 14.17 1.43 -3.74
CA THR A 10 14.60 2.77 -3.33
C THR A 10 14.85 3.61 -4.57
N ARG A 11 14.18 4.76 -4.65
CA ARG A 11 14.32 5.72 -5.75
C ARG A 11 14.75 7.07 -5.19
N ARG A 12 15.67 7.74 -5.87
CA ARG A 12 16.17 9.08 -5.51
C ARG A 12 16.02 10.04 -6.69
N PRO A 13 14.83 10.60 -6.92
CA PRO A 13 14.59 11.48 -8.07
C PRO A 13 15.31 12.83 -7.95
N SER A 14 15.59 13.28 -6.72
CA SER A 14 16.28 14.54 -6.40
C SER A 14 17.27 14.27 -5.27
N PRO A 15 18.38 15.04 -5.15
CA PRO A 15 19.28 14.95 -4.00
C PRO A 15 18.58 15.17 -2.65
N THR A 16 17.43 15.84 -2.63
CA THR A 16 16.64 16.13 -1.42
C THR A 16 15.43 15.21 -1.24
N THR A 17 15.20 14.25 -2.15
CA THR A 17 14.02 13.39 -2.15
C THR A 17 14.42 11.93 -2.22
N ILE A 18 13.92 11.14 -1.26
CA ILE A 18 14.12 9.70 -1.23
C ILE A 18 12.75 9.02 -1.11
N GLU A 19 12.47 8.10 -2.02
CA GLU A 19 11.25 7.31 -2.04
C GLU A 19 11.59 5.85 -1.74
N TYR A 20 10.94 5.30 -0.71
CA TYR A 20 11.01 3.90 -0.32
C TYR A 20 9.69 3.24 -0.65
N THR A 21 9.69 2.29 -1.59
CA THR A 21 8.49 1.56 -1.99
C THR A 21 8.65 0.10 -1.64
N VAL A 22 7.74 -0.41 -0.82
CA VAL A 22 7.67 -1.83 -0.45
C VAL A 22 6.55 -2.46 -1.26
N SER A 23 6.85 -3.58 -1.91
CA SER A 23 5.93 -4.25 -2.82
C SER A 23 5.95 -5.77 -2.66
N THR A 24 4.79 -6.39 -2.80
CA THR A 24 4.66 -7.86 -2.92
C THR A 24 4.73 -8.35 -4.36
N LEU A 25 4.80 -7.44 -5.34
CA LEU A 25 5.00 -7.79 -6.74
C LEU A 25 6.40 -8.37 -6.97
N PRO A 26 6.52 -9.50 -7.71
CA PRO A 26 7.79 -9.93 -8.26
C PRO A 26 8.31 -8.91 -9.29
N PRO A 27 9.61 -8.91 -9.62
CA PRO A 27 10.13 -8.10 -10.72
C PRO A 27 9.38 -8.44 -12.01
N LEU A 28 8.88 -7.40 -12.70
CA LEU A 28 8.01 -7.52 -13.87
C LEU A 28 8.77 -8.07 -15.09
N THR A 29 8.96 -9.38 -15.14
CA THR A 29 9.41 -10.09 -16.35
C THR A 29 8.30 -10.09 -17.40
N LEU A 30 8.65 -10.17 -18.69
CA LEU A 30 7.68 -10.25 -19.78
C LEU A 30 6.60 -11.35 -19.60
N PRO A 31 6.93 -12.61 -19.23
CA PRO A 31 5.91 -13.63 -19.02
C PRO A 31 4.98 -13.28 -17.85
N LEU A 32 5.50 -12.68 -16.77
CA LEU A 32 4.66 -12.24 -15.65
C LEU A 32 3.72 -11.10 -16.07
N ARG A 33 4.19 -10.16 -16.89
CA ARG A 33 3.34 -9.09 -17.44
C ARG A 33 2.20 -9.66 -18.29
N LEU A 34 2.51 -10.61 -19.17
CA LEU A 34 1.49 -11.28 -19.98
C LEU A 34 0.49 -12.05 -19.12
N LEU A 35 0.97 -12.77 -18.10
CA LEU A 35 0.11 -13.50 -17.18
C LEU A 35 -0.81 -12.57 -16.38
N LEU A 36 -0.28 -11.45 -15.87
CA LEU A 36 -1.07 -10.45 -15.15
C LEU A 36 -2.10 -9.77 -16.06
N LEU A 37 -1.71 -9.44 -17.30
CA LEU A 37 -2.61 -8.88 -18.30
C LEU A 37 -3.71 -9.87 -18.66
N LEU A 38 -3.37 -11.13 -18.93
CA LEU A 38 -4.33 -12.19 -19.21
C LEU A 38 -5.31 -12.38 -18.04
N THR A 39 -4.80 -12.41 -16.80
CA THR A 39 -5.63 -12.50 -15.60
C THR A 39 -6.59 -11.31 -15.49
N HIS A 40 -6.12 -10.10 -15.83
CA HIS A 40 -6.96 -8.90 -15.85
C HIS A 40 -8.02 -8.98 -16.96
N LEU A 41 -7.67 -9.44 -18.16
CA LEU A 41 -8.62 -9.62 -19.26
C LEU A 41 -9.71 -10.64 -18.92
N ILE A 42 -9.34 -11.78 -18.32
CA ILE A 42 -10.28 -12.81 -17.86
C ILE A 42 -11.23 -12.24 -16.80
N ARG A 43 -10.72 -11.43 -15.86
CA ARG A 43 -11.55 -10.75 -14.86
C ARG A 43 -12.52 -9.76 -15.50
N LEU A 44 -12.07 -8.97 -16.47
CA LEU A 44 -12.92 -8.02 -17.20
C LEU A 44 -14.00 -8.74 -18.01
N SER A 45 -13.64 -9.81 -18.72
CA SER A 45 -14.61 -10.58 -19.51
C SER A 45 -15.67 -11.24 -18.62
N LEU A 46 -15.26 -11.79 -17.47
CA LEU A 46 -16.19 -12.36 -16.50
C LEU A 46 -17.10 -11.29 -15.89
N GLY A 47 -16.54 -10.14 -15.51
CA GLY A 47 -17.33 -9.02 -14.98
C GLY A 47 -18.31 -8.46 -15.99
N PHE A 48 -17.91 -8.35 -17.26
CA PHE A 48 -18.78 -7.93 -18.36
C PHE A 48 -19.92 -8.92 -18.60
N LEU A 49 -19.63 -10.23 -18.59
CA LEU A 49 -20.65 -11.26 -18.73
C LEU A 49 -21.67 -11.20 -17.58
N ILE A 50 -21.20 -11.04 -16.34
CA ILE A 50 -22.07 -10.87 -15.17
C ILE A 50 -22.96 -9.62 -15.33
N LEU A 51 -22.39 -8.48 -15.73
CA LEU A 51 -23.14 -7.23 -15.92
C LEU A 51 -24.16 -7.34 -17.06
N LEU A 52 -23.81 -8.01 -18.16
CA LEU A 52 -24.72 -8.29 -19.27
C LEU A 52 -25.90 -9.16 -18.82
N THR A 53 -25.64 -10.22 -18.03
CA THR A 53 -26.73 -11.06 -17.48
C THR A 53 -27.64 -10.28 -16.53
N LEU A 54 -27.08 -9.40 -15.70
CA LEU A 54 -27.86 -8.52 -14.82
C LEU A 54 -28.69 -7.51 -15.62
N TYR A 55 -28.15 -6.95 -16.70
CA TYR A 55 -28.84 -6.00 -17.57
C TYR A 55 -30.03 -6.66 -18.29
N ILE A 56 -29.85 -7.86 -18.83
CA ILE A 56 -30.93 -8.63 -19.46
C ILE A 56 -32.01 -8.98 -18.43
N HIS A 57 -31.61 -9.35 -17.21
CA HIS A 57 -32.54 -9.57 -16.10
C HIS A 57 -33.32 -8.28 -15.77
N TYR A 58 -32.65 -7.13 -15.67
CA TYR A 58 -33.29 -5.83 -15.41
C TYR A 58 -34.35 -5.48 -16.45
N LEU A 59 -34.04 -5.60 -17.74
CA LEU A 59 -34.99 -5.34 -18.83
C LEU A 59 -36.23 -6.23 -18.80
N ARG A 60 -36.13 -7.43 -18.21
CA ARG A 60 -37.29 -8.32 -18.04
C ARG A 60 -38.29 -7.80 -17.01
N TYR A 61 -37.81 -7.21 -15.91
CA TYR A 61 -38.68 -6.66 -14.87
C TYR A 61 -39.14 -5.24 -15.19
N PHE A 62 -38.30 -4.49 -15.90
CA PHE A 62 -38.56 -3.12 -16.32
C PHE A 62 -38.47 -3.04 -17.85
N PRO A 63 -39.54 -3.44 -18.57
CA PRO A 63 -39.57 -3.30 -20.01
C PRO A 63 -39.39 -1.82 -20.39
N PRO A 64 -38.56 -1.51 -21.40
CA PRO A 64 -38.37 -0.13 -21.80
C PRO A 64 -39.69 0.49 -22.28
N PRO A 65 -39.88 1.81 -22.11
CA PRO A 65 -41.04 2.49 -22.66
C PRO A 65 -41.11 2.27 -24.17
N THR A 66 -42.33 2.06 -24.68
CA THR A 66 -42.64 1.81 -26.10
C THR A 66 -41.90 2.81 -26.99
N GLY A 67 -40.96 2.31 -27.81
CA GLY A 67 -40.15 3.13 -28.72
C GLY A 67 -38.64 2.84 -28.68
N PHE A 68 -38.15 2.18 -27.64
CA PHE A 68 -36.77 1.67 -27.58
C PHE A 68 -36.74 0.18 -27.91
N GLU A 69 -36.33 -0.15 -29.15
CA GLU A 69 -36.02 -1.53 -29.54
C GLU A 69 -34.79 -2.02 -28.77
N PRO A 70 -34.90 -3.02 -27.88
CA PRO A 70 -33.74 -3.57 -27.19
C PRO A 70 -32.81 -4.24 -28.21
N LEU A 71 -31.49 -4.17 -27.98
CA LEU A 71 -30.48 -4.85 -28.83
C LEU A 71 -30.49 -6.39 -28.70
N THR A 72 -31.42 -6.94 -27.91
CA THR A 72 -31.57 -8.36 -27.61
C THR A 72 -31.84 -9.28 -28.82
N PRO A 73 -32.57 -8.90 -29.88
CA PRO A 73 -32.82 -9.79 -31.01
C PRO A 73 -31.62 -9.92 -31.96
N TYR A 74 -30.60 -9.07 -31.83
CA TYR A 74 -29.39 -9.09 -32.65
C TYR A 74 -28.23 -9.86 -32.01
N LEU A 75 -28.36 -10.27 -30.75
CA LEU A 75 -27.35 -11.09 -30.09
C LEU A 75 -27.56 -12.57 -30.45
N PRO A 76 -26.51 -13.29 -30.88
CA PRO A 76 -26.66 -14.66 -31.29
C PRO A 76 -27.07 -15.59 -30.15
N SER A 77 -27.95 -16.54 -30.46
CA SER A 77 -28.58 -17.49 -29.54
C SER A 77 -27.62 -18.40 -28.77
N TYR A 78 -26.37 -18.54 -29.21
CA TYR A 78 -25.32 -19.29 -28.51
C TYR A 78 -24.68 -18.52 -27.34
N LEU A 79 -24.83 -17.19 -27.27
CA LEU A 79 -24.37 -16.40 -26.13
C LEU A 79 -25.39 -16.35 -24.98
N LEU A 80 -26.64 -16.72 -25.26
CA LEU A 80 -27.74 -16.74 -24.29
C LEU A 80 -28.28 -18.16 -24.15
N PRO A 81 -27.73 -18.99 -23.25
CA PRO A 81 -28.39 -20.23 -22.90
C PRO A 81 -29.76 -19.88 -22.32
N SER A 82 -30.82 -20.34 -22.99
CA SER A 82 -32.23 -20.13 -22.62
C SER A 82 -32.53 -20.51 -21.16
N GLN A 83 -31.68 -21.35 -20.55
CA GLN A 83 -31.71 -21.76 -19.15
C GLN A 83 -31.26 -20.66 -18.16
N LEU A 84 -30.34 -19.77 -18.55
CA LEU A 84 -29.93 -18.61 -17.75
C LEU A 84 -30.99 -17.50 -17.72
N LEU A 85 -32.00 -17.61 -18.59
CA LEU A 85 -33.13 -16.69 -18.62
C LEU A 85 -34.25 -17.14 -17.66
N SER A 86 -34.26 -18.39 -17.16
CA SER A 86 -35.28 -18.88 -16.22
C SER A 86 -34.88 -18.70 -14.74
N LEU A 87 -33.87 -17.88 -14.45
CA LEU A 87 -33.27 -17.80 -13.12
C LEU A 87 -34.21 -17.09 -12.13
N GLN A 88 -34.62 -17.84 -11.10
CA GLN A 88 -35.38 -17.35 -9.94
C GLN A 88 -34.63 -16.19 -9.23
N PRO A 89 -35.34 -15.27 -8.56
CA PRO A 89 -34.75 -14.10 -7.90
C PRO A 89 -33.68 -14.42 -6.84
N HIS A 90 -33.65 -15.67 -6.35
CA HIS A 90 -32.64 -16.15 -5.40
C HIS A 90 -31.24 -16.30 -6.01
N ILE A 91 -31.12 -16.18 -7.33
CA ILE A 91 -29.87 -16.33 -8.08
C ILE A 91 -29.13 -14.99 -8.22
N LEU A 92 -29.80 -13.87 -7.93
CA LEU A 92 -29.20 -12.54 -7.87
C LEU A 92 -28.02 -12.42 -6.87
N PRO A 93 -28.11 -12.92 -5.62
CA PRO A 93 -26.95 -12.94 -4.72
C PRO A 93 -25.82 -13.85 -5.22
N LEU A 94 -26.16 -14.97 -5.88
CA LEU A 94 -25.18 -15.90 -6.45
C LEU A 94 -24.39 -15.25 -7.60
N LEU A 95 -25.03 -14.36 -8.37
CA LEU A 95 -24.43 -13.61 -9.46
C LEU A 95 -23.59 -12.41 -8.96
N LEU A 96 -23.99 -11.78 -7.85
CA LEU A 96 -23.24 -10.69 -7.22
C LEU A 96 -22.00 -11.17 -6.45
N LEU A 97 -22.05 -12.38 -5.87
CA LEU A 97 -20.95 -12.97 -5.11
C LEU A 97 -19.59 -12.96 -5.86
N PRO A 98 -19.49 -13.35 -7.15
CA PRO A 98 -18.23 -13.32 -7.88
C PRO A 98 -17.75 -11.90 -8.24
N LEU A 99 -18.59 -10.86 -8.23
CA LEU A 99 -18.13 -9.49 -8.51
C LEU A 99 -17.15 -8.99 -7.45
N TYR A 100 -17.35 -9.36 -6.19
CA TYR A 100 -16.48 -8.91 -5.10
C TYR A 100 -14.99 -9.28 -5.31
N PRO A 101 -14.60 -10.56 -5.52
CA PRO A 101 -13.20 -10.93 -5.74
C PRO A 101 -12.65 -10.34 -7.05
N LEU A 102 -13.49 -10.07 -8.05
CA LEU A 102 -13.07 -9.40 -9.29
C LEU A 102 -12.56 -7.99 -9.03
N LEU A 103 -13.23 -7.27 -8.12
CA LEU A 103 -12.88 -5.91 -7.71
C LEU A 103 -11.71 -5.85 -6.73
N THR A 104 -11.35 -6.95 -6.08
CA THR A 104 -10.19 -6.99 -5.16
C THR A 104 -8.86 -6.94 -5.91
N ARG A 105 -7.97 -6.05 -5.46
CA ARG A 105 -6.62 -5.90 -5.99
C ARG A 105 -5.70 -6.95 -5.34
N PRO A 106 -5.04 -7.82 -6.14
CA PRO A 106 -4.19 -8.89 -5.60
C PRO A 106 -2.81 -8.42 -5.12
N HIS A 107 -2.40 -7.19 -5.47
CA HIS A 107 -1.07 -6.66 -5.15
C HIS A 107 -1.17 -5.44 -4.24
N THR A 108 -0.34 -5.45 -3.20
CA THR A 108 -0.24 -4.37 -2.23
C THR A 108 1.12 -3.71 -2.35
N HIS A 109 1.09 -2.38 -2.36
CA HIS A 109 2.24 -1.51 -2.43
C HIS A 109 2.07 -0.42 -1.40
N GLU A 110 3.12 -0.14 -0.65
CA GLU A 110 3.16 0.94 0.31
C GLU A 110 4.44 1.72 0.07
N SER A 111 4.36 3.04 0.05
CA SER A 111 5.51 3.90 -0.19
C SER A 111 5.62 4.97 0.88
N LEU A 112 6.86 5.20 1.32
CA LEU A 112 7.25 6.30 2.18
C LEU A 112 8.16 7.21 1.37
N LEU A 113 7.69 8.43 1.13
CA LEU A 113 8.42 9.48 0.44
C LEU A 113 8.92 10.49 1.47
N ILE A 114 10.22 10.72 1.46
CA ILE A 114 10.91 11.65 2.36
C ILE A 114 11.30 12.86 1.55
N LEU A 115 10.89 14.03 2.02
CA LEU A 115 11.29 15.32 1.48
C LEU A 115 12.12 16.03 2.54
N ARG A 116 13.41 16.17 2.25
CA ARG A 116 14.38 16.81 3.15
C ARG A 116 13.88 18.20 3.54
N HIS A 117 13.83 18.49 4.83
CA HIS A 117 13.33 19.75 5.42
C HIS A 117 11.85 20.09 5.19
N LEU A 118 11.06 19.20 4.58
CA LEU A 118 9.63 19.44 4.35
C LEU A 118 8.77 18.45 5.15
N GLY A 119 9.09 17.17 5.11
CA GLY A 119 8.34 16.15 5.84
C GLY A 119 8.30 14.78 5.18
N LEU A 120 7.34 13.98 5.62
CA LEU A 120 7.11 12.63 5.16
C LEU A 120 5.76 12.53 4.47
N GLN A 121 5.70 11.78 3.39
CA GLN A 121 4.45 11.36 2.76
C GLN A 121 4.35 9.84 2.80
N ILE A 122 3.31 9.34 3.45
CA ILE A 122 2.97 7.92 3.52
C ILE A 122 1.87 7.67 2.49
N SER A 123 2.06 6.71 1.60
CA SER A 123 1.05 6.30 0.63
C SER A 123 0.82 4.80 0.72
N SER A 124 -0.44 4.38 0.88
CA SER A 124 -0.82 2.96 0.95
C SER A 124 -1.81 2.59 -0.14
N SER A 125 -1.55 1.47 -0.82
CA SER A 125 -2.43 0.93 -1.85
C SER A 125 -3.73 0.38 -1.25
N PRO A 126 -4.89 0.72 -1.84
CA PRO A 126 -6.17 0.23 -1.40
C PRO A 126 -6.34 -1.26 -1.71
N GLN A 127 -7.28 -1.91 -1.01
CA GLN A 127 -7.60 -3.35 -1.19
C GLN A 127 -8.42 -3.62 -2.46
N THR A 128 -9.12 -2.60 -2.96
CA THR A 128 -10.10 -2.71 -4.02
C THR A 128 -9.75 -1.71 -5.12
N TYR A 129 -9.96 -2.07 -6.38
CA TYR A 129 -9.70 -1.18 -7.52
C TYR A 129 -10.55 0.10 -7.52
N LEU A 130 -11.72 0.06 -6.88
CA LEU A 130 -12.62 1.22 -6.77
C LEU A 130 -12.24 2.20 -5.66
N SER A 131 -11.31 1.82 -4.78
CA SER A 131 -10.92 2.64 -3.64
C SER A 131 -9.71 3.50 -4.00
N THR A 132 -9.68 4.72 -3.47
CA THR A 132 -8.60 5.69 -3.71
C THR A 132 -7.37 5.36 -2.85
N THR A 133 -6.19 5.63 -3.39
CA THR A 133 -4.93 5.53 -2.65
C THR A 133 -4.94 6.49 -1.46
N LYS A 134 -4.70 5.97 -0.25
CA LYS A 134 -4.63 6.78 0.97
C LYS A 134 -3.23 7.41 1.03
N THR A 135 -3.17 8.73 0.86
CA THR A 135 -1.91 9.50 0.98
C THR A 135 -2.01 10.44 2.17
N ARG A 136 -1.04 10.38 3.09
CA ARG A 136 -0.97 11.26 4.25
C ARG A 136 0.38 11.95 4.26
N PHE A 137 0.36 13.29 4.25
CA PHE A 137 1.56 14.11 4.42
C PHE A 137 1.68 14.57 5.87
N ILE A 138 2.90 14.48 6.41
CA ILE A 138 3.25 14.85 7.78
C ILE A 138 4.40 15.85 7.67
N PRO A 139 4.17 17.14 7.99
CA PRO A 139 5.21 18.15 7.99
C PRO A 139 6.32 17.82 8.98
N SER A 140 7.58 18.12 8.63
CA SER A 140 8.73 17.83 9.50
C SER A 140 8.68 18.57 10.84
N THR A 141 8.01 19.72 10.91
CA THR A 141 7.83 20.48 12.15
C THR A 141 7.00 19.75 13.19
N LYS A 142 6.12 18.83 12.77
CA LYS A 142 5.28 18.03 13.66
C LYS A 142 5.90 16.68 13.99
N ILE A 143 7.00 16.28 13.36
CA ILE A 143 7.62 14.99 13.59
C ILE A 143 8.54 15.11 14.79
N GLN A 144 8.25 14.39 15.86
CA GLN A 144 9.15 14.34 17.03
C GLN A 144 10.30 13.37 16.76
N ASP A 145 9.96 12.12 16.41
CA ASP A 145 10.94 11.10 16.08
C ASP A 145 10.29 9.92 15.33
N ILE A 146 11.13 9.01 14.84
CA ILE A 146 10.74 7.80 14.14
C ILE A 146 11.37 6.60 14.84
N TYR A 147 10.56 5.60 15.16
CA TYR A 147 10.97 4.41 15.89
C TYR A 147 10.64 3.13 15.13
N ILE A 148 11.43 2.10 15.37
CA ILE A 148 11.06 0.73 15.03
C ILE A 148 10.53 0.09 16.31
N ASN A 149 9.27 -0.30 16.32
CA ASN A 149 8.65 -0.97 17.45
C ASN A 149 8.36 -2.44 17.13
N GLU A 150 8.35 -3.28 18.16
CA GLU A 150 7.90 -4.67 18.08
C GLU A 150 6.42 -4.74 18.45
N VAL A 151 5.65 -5.44 17.63
CA VAL A 151 4.21 -5.64 17.84
C VAL A 151 3.86 -7.12 17.72
N PHE A 152 2.95 -7.56 18.57
CA PHE A 152 2.42 -8.91 18.53
C PHE A 152 1.25 -8.97 17.54
N LYS A 153 1.37 -9.82 16.52
CA LYS A 153 0.27 -10.12 15.59
C LYS A 153 -0.04 -11.62 15.66
N GLY A 154 -1.12 -11.96 16.37
CA GLY A 154 -1.42 -13.35 16.70
C GLY A 154 -0.33 -13.91 17.64
N PHE A 155 0.47 -14.87 17.15
CA PHE A 155 1.59 -15.48 17.87
C PHE A 155 2.97 -15.11 17.29
N GLU A 156 3.02 -14.16 16.36
CA GLU A 156 4.26 -13.73 15.72
C GLU A 156 4.65 -12.33 16.19
N VAL A 157 5.93 -12.14 16.51
CA VAL A 157 6.52 -10.82 16.77
C VAL A 157 6.89 -10.20 15.42
N ARG A 158 6.28 -9.06 15.10
CA ARG A 158 6.55 -8.31 13.88
C ARG A 158 7.12 -6.94 14.22
N TYR A 159 8.00 -6.45 13.36
CA TYR A 159 8.56 -5.12 13.48
C TYR A 159 7.71 -4.14 12.68
N VAL A 160 7.47 -2.95 13.24
CA VAL A 160 6.75 -1.85 12.58
C VAL A 160 7.55 -0.56 12.67
N LEU A 161 7.52 0.23 11.59
CA LEU A 161 8.07 1.58 11.60
C LEU A 161 6.94 2.55 11.97
N VAL A 162 7.18 3.30 13.03
CA VAL A 162 6.23 4.21 13.65
C VAL A 162 6.78 5.63 13.63
N VAL A 163 5.93 6.59 13.30
CA VAL A 163 6.23 8.02 13.35
C VAL A 163 5.44 8.64 14.50
N VAL A 164 6.14 9.33 15.41
CA VAL A 164 5.52 10.09 16.49
C VAL A 164 5.27 11.51 16.00
N VAL A 165 3.99 11.92 16.01
CA VAL A 165 3.56 13.24 15.53
C VAL A 165 3.04 14.06 16.71
N GLU A 166 3.52 15.29 16.82
CA GLU A 166 3.06 16.24 17.82
C GLU A 166 1.57 16.59 17.58
N GLY A 167 0.77 16.50 18.65
CA GLY A 167 -0.66 16.79 18.62
C GLY A 167 -1.54 15.63 18.16
N GLU A 168 -0.97 14.47 17.83
CA GLU A 168 -1.73 13.23 17.58
C GLU A 168 -1.55 12.27 18.77
N GLY A 169 -2.67 11.78 19.33
CA GLY A 169 -2.64 10.79 20.42
C GLY A 169 -2.34 9.36 19.97
N GLU A 170 -2.28 9.14 18.66
CA GLU A 170 -2.05 7.82 18.05
C GLU A 170 -0.73 7.79 17.29
N LEU A 171 -0.05 6.64 17.40
CA LEU A 171 1.18 6.35 16.70
C LEU A 171 0.92 5.99 15.24
N LEU A 172 1.54 6.71 14.30
CA LEU A 172 1.33 6.47 12.87
C LEU A 172 2.26 5.37 12.36
N VAL A 173 1.68 4.28 11.88
CA VAL A 173 2.42 3.18 11.27
C VAL A 173 2.64 3.46 9.78
N VAL A 174 3.90 3.43 9.32
CA VAL A 174 4.25 3.73 7.92
C VAL A 174 3.79 2.65 6.94
N PHE A 175 3.99 1.38 7.32
CA PHE A 175 3.69 0.21 6.50
C PHE A 175 2.59 -0.62 7.15
N GLU A 176 1.36 -0.10 7.14
CA GLU A 176 0.20 -0.67 7.84
C GLU A 176 -0.08 -2.13 7.42
N ARG A 177 0.05 -2.45 6.11
CA ARG A 177 -0.39 -3.73 5.55
C ARG A 177 0.76 -4.70 5.31
N LEU A 178 1.89 -4.20 4.79
CA LEU A 178 2.97 -5.06 4.32
C LEU A 178 3.86 -5.57 5.45
N LEU A 179 3.95 -4.81 6.56
CA LEU A 179 4.72 -5.16 7.76
C LEU A 179 6.07 -5.84 7.41
N PRO A 180 6.95 -5.13 6.66
CA PRO A 180 8.16 -5.74 6.14
C PRO A 180 9.13 -6.11 7.27
N GLY A 181 10.00 -7.10 7.03
CA GLY A 181 10.93 -7.58 8.04
C GLY A 181 11.92 -6.51 8.53
N ARG A 182 12.49 -6.74 9.71
CA ARG A 182 13.41 -5.81 10.40
C ARG A 182 14.50 -5.21 9.53
N ARG A 183 15.18 -6.02 8.71
CA ARG A 183 16.27 -5.55 7.83
C ARG A 183 15.83 -4.46 6.84
N VAL A 184 14.60 -4.56 6.35
CA VAL A 184 14.02 -3.56 5.43
C VAL A 184 13.68 -2.29 6.21
N LEU A 185 13.04 -2.43 7.38
CA LEU A 185 12.67 -1.31 8.23
C LEU A 185 13.88 -0.54 8.73
N GLU A 186 14.96 -1.21 9.14
CA GLU A 186 16.21 -0.57 9.57
C GLU A 186 16.81 0.30 8.46
N ARG A 187 16.78 -0.18 7.22
CA ARG A 187 17.28 0.59 6.07
C ARG A 187 16.42 1.82 5.80
N VAL A 188 15.09 1.67 5.85
CA VAL A 188 14.16 2.79 5.67
C VAL A 188 14.30 3.79 6.81
N TRP A 189 14.40 3.32 8.05
CA TRP A 189 14.58 4.14 9.24
C TRP A 189 15.87 4.97 9.19
N ARG A 190 17.01 4.36 8.86
CA ARG A 190 18.28 5.09 8.70
C ARG A 190 18.16 6.18 7.63
N GLY A 191 17.53 5.87 6.50
CA GLY A 191 17.29 6.82 5.42
C GLY A 191 16.34 7.95 5.80
N ALA A 192 15.24 7.63 6.49
CA ALA A 192 14.27 8.60 6.98
C ALA A 192 14.88 9.54 8.03
N ARG A 193 15.63 8.99 8.98
CA ARG A 193 16.30 9.77 10.03
C ARG A 193 17.35 10.71 9.43
N GLY A 194 18.21 10.22 8.54
CA GLY A 194 19.19 11.06 7.83
C GLY A 194 18.54 12.13 6.95
N GLY A 195 17.40 11.82 6.32
CA GLY A 195 16.66 12.77 5.49
C GLY A 195 15.91 13.86 6.27
N LEU A 196 15.44 13.56 7.48
CA LEU A 196 14.68 14.52 8.30
C LEU A 196 15.57 15.34 9.24
N PHE A 197 16.50 14.67 9.93
CA PHE A 197 17.33 15.28 10.97
C PHE A 197 18.75 15.61 10.50
N GLY A 198 19.13 15.22 9.29
CA GLY A 198 20.50 15.28 8.80
C GLY A 198 21.39 14.22 9.48
N ASP A 199 22.58 13.98 8.93
CA ASP A 199 23.58 13.03 9.46
C ASP A 199 24.16 13.40 10.84
N GLY A 200 23.56 14.36 11.57
CA GLY A 200 24.00 14.84 12.88
C GLY A 200 23.42 14.10 14.09
N GLY A 201 22.60 13.07 13.89
CA GLY A 201 21.89 12.35 14.97
C GLY A 201 22.70 11.32 15.75
N GLY A 202 24.01 11.55 15.92
CA GLY A 202 24.91 10.77 16.76
C GLY A 202 25.36 11.60 17.96
N SER A 203 24.45 11.94 18.89
CA SER A 203 24.82 12.51 20.18
C SER A 203 25.40 11.42 21.08
N GLY A 204 26.58 10.91 20.72
CA GLY A 204 27.46 10.17 21.61
C GLY A 204 28.34 11.18 22.35
N LYS A 205 28.05 11.37 23.63
CA LYS A 205 28.94 11.84 24.71
C LYS A 205 30.27 12.48 24.27
N GLU A 206 30.34 13.81 24.30
CA GLU A 206 31.56 14.52 24.70
C GLU A 206 31.36 15.05 26.12
N GLY A 207 31.43 14.14 27.10
CA GLY A 207 31.79 14.51 28.46
C GLY A 207 33.28 14.82 28.47
N LYS A 208 33.66 16.04 28.11
CA LYS A 208 35.00 16.55 28.41
C LYS A 208 34.99 16.97 29.86
N GLU A 209 35.19 15.96 30.69
CA GLU A 209 35.44 16.06 32.12
C GLU A 209 36.60 17.04 32.36
N GLY A 210 36.34 18.04 33.19
CA GLY A 210 37.28 19.08 33.54
C GLY A 210 38.52 18.47 34.22
N LYS A 211 39.69 18.77 33.68
CA LYS A 211 40.94 18.70 34.45
C LYS A 211 41.18 20.08 35.04
N GLU A 212 40.66 20.29 36.25
CA GLU A 212 41.07 21.35 37.14
C GLU A 212 41.76 20.70 38.36
N GLY A 213 43.02 21.09 38.62
CA GLY A 213 43.54 21.21 39.98
C GLY A 213 44.54 20.18 40.50
N ARG A 214 45.77 20.66 40.79
CA ARG A 214 46.80 20.18 41.76
C ARG A 214 47.52 18.87 41.36
N GLU A 215 48.85 18.80 41.34
CA GLU A 215 49.80 19.07 42.44
C GLU A 215 51.25 19.12 41.87
N GLY A 216 52.17 19.86 42.50
CA GLY A 216 53.61 19.79 42.16
C GLY A 216 54.38 21.10 42.30
N ARG A 217 54.60 21.51 43.55
CA ARG A 217 55.54 22.56 43.97
C ARG A 217 56.98 22.03 43.88
N GLU A 218 57.93 22.97 43.79
CA GLU A 218 59.34 22.90 44.24
C GLU A 218 60.40 22.24 43.35
N GLY A 219 61.49 23.00 43.12
CA GLY A 219 62.74 22.51 42.56
C GLY A 219 63.64 23.63 42.03
N SER A 220 64.38 24.28 42.94
CA SER A 220 65.50 25.18 42.65
C SER A 220 66.54 24.57 41.70
N GLY A 221 67.13 25.43 40.87
CA GLY A 221 68.36 25.20 40.12
C GLY A 221 68.77 26.46 39.37
#